data_AF-A0A5X6EQ56-F1
#
_entry.id   AF-A0A5X6EQ56-F1
#
_cell.length_a   1.000
_cell.length_b   1.000
_cell.length_c   1.000
_cell.angle_alpha   90.00
_cell.angle_beta   90.00
_cell.angle_gamma   90.00
#
_symmetry.space_group_name_H-M   'P 1'
#
loop_
_entity.id
_entity.type
_entity.pdbx_description
1 polymer ?
#
loop_
_entity_poly.entity_id
_entity_poly.type
_entity_poly.pdbx_seq_one_letter_code
_entity_poly.pdbx_strand_id
1 'polypeptide(L)'
;MSILKVKLENGILAENFKFGMQKIMPLPVRYGSNYDAIEDREFFAYLTTLGGGLVNGDEVSQSFEFKNTKGAIRSQSNQKVYKGNSKLKTKLSVDNSSVLVFHNDANIFYPNSNFYSQTKLFANKNAKFFYMDGGYIGYANGEFSANMNFRLYVDGKITLNDTFFYNYNRSHLNSLLNHEYFYTIFIREELNLPNIQTEKLKAYTSIMGENIIVRIASDDNDIAIGYIERIKKEFLQKNKMTLISAS
;
A
#
# COMPACT_ATOMS: atom_id res chain seq x y z
N MET A 1 -0.24 15.57 14.83
CA MET A 1 0.78 14.74 14.15
C MET A 1 0.72 13.32 14.68
N SER A 2 0.56 12.33 13.81
CA SER A 2 0.60 10.89 14.14
C SER A 2 1.90 10.28 13.64
N ILE A 3 2.54 9.43 14.43
CA ILE A 3 3.81 8.78 14.10
C ILE A 3 3.72 7.29 14.41
N LEU A 4 4.08 6.46 13.44
CA LEU A 4 4.28 5.03 13.60
C LEU A 4 5.68 4.65 13.10
N LYS A 5 6.48 3.99 13.93
CA LYS A 5 7.77 3.43 13.52
C LYS A 5 7.82 1.96 13.91
N VAL A 6 8.11 1.11 12.93
CA VAL A 6 8.13 -0.34 13.09
C VAL A 6 9.42 -0.87 12.49
N LYS A 7 10.12 -1.69 13.25
CA LYS A 7 11.28 -2.45 12.77
C LYS A 7 10.99 -3.92 12.96
N LEU A 8 11.05 -4.68 11.86
CA LEU A 8 10.97 -6.12 11.86
C LEU A 8 12.35 -6.70 11.58
N GLU A 9 12.77 -7.65 12.39
CA GLU A 9 14.08 -8.27 12.27
C GLU A 9 13.91 -9.78 12.49
N ASN A 10 14.39 -10.61 11.56
CA ASN A 10 14.27 -12.08 11.66
C ASN A 10 12.83 -12.59 11.88
N GLY A 11 11.82 -11.92 11.32
CA GLY A 11 10.41 -12.30 11.49
C GLY A 11 9.75 -11.83 12.79
N ILE A 12 10.48 -11.12 13.66
CA ILE A 12 9.92 -10.58 14.92
C ILE A 12 9.79 -9.06 14.90
N LEU A 13 8.88 -8.55 15.74
CA LEU A 13 8.72 -7.12 15.97
C LEU A 13 9.81 -6.61 16.91
N ALA A 14 10.91 -6.11 16.34
CA ALA A 14 12.07 -5.62 17.08
C ALA A 14 11.87 -4.22 17.67
N GLU A 15 11.18 -3.32 16.95
CA GLU A 15 10.82 -2.00 17.45
C GLU A 15 9.39 -1.64 17.05
N ASN A 16 8.67 -1.00 17.97
CA ASN A 16 7.31 -0.50 17.75
C ASN A 16 7.09 0.80 18.54
N PHE A 17 7.32 1.93 17.89
CA PHE A 17 6.99 3.25 18.43
C PHE A 17 5.70 3.75 17.81
N LYS A 18 4.77 4.20 18.65
CA LYS A 18 3.50 4.78 18.20
C LYS A 18 3.18 6.05 18.97
N PHE A 19 2.70 7.05 18.26
CA PHE A 19 2.12 8.28 18.79
C PHE A 19 0.93 8.68 17.92
N GLY A 20 -0.23 8.93 18.53
CA GLY A 20 -1.45 9.26 17.81
C GLY A 20 -2.28 8.03 17.41
N MET A 21 -2.86 8.08 16.21
CA MET A 21 -3.98 7.22 15.80
C MET A 21 -3.57 5.89 15.16
N GLN A 22 -2.35 5.79 14.61
CA GLN A 22 -1.91 4.59 13.91
C GLN A 22 -1.40 3.51 14.86
N LYS A 23 -1.75 2.25 14.58
CA LYS A 23 -1.29 1.07 15.32
C LYS A 23 -1.03 -0.09 14.37
N ILE A 24 -0.05 -0.93 14.73
CA ILE A 24 0.05 -2.28 14.18
C ILE A 24 -0.55 -3.28 15.15
N MET A 25 -1.24 -4.28 14.62
CA MET A 25 -1.79 -5.41 15.35
C MET A 25 -1.16 -6.69 14.79
N PRO A 26 -0.05 -7.17 15.38
CA PRO A 26 0.57 -8.43 14.98
C PRO A 26 -0.40 -9.59 15.19
N LEU A 27 -0.37 -10.55 14.28
CA LEU A 27 -1.19 -11.75 14.34
C LEU A 27 -0.32 -13.00 14.09
N PRO A 28 -0.71 -14.16 14.66
CA PRO A 28 -0.05 -15.42 14.35
C PRO A 28 -0.10 -15.71 12.85
N VAL A 29 1.04 -16.06 12.27
CA VAL A 29 1.15 -16.50 10.87
C VAL A 29 0.50 -17.88 10.69
N ARG A 30 0.55 -18.73 11.73
CA ARG A 30 -0.08 -20.06 11.77
C ARG A 30 -0.88 -20.21 13.05
N TYR A 31 -2.09 -20.73 12.93
CA TYR A 31 -2.95 -21.03 14.08
C TYR A 31 -2.42 -22.29 14.78
N GLY A 32 -2.16 -22.21 16.10
CA GLY A 32 -1.69 -23.35 16.90
C GLY A 32 -0.18 -23.64 16.86
N SER A 33 0.63 -22.83 16.17
CA SER A 33 2.10 -22.90 16.29
C SER A 33 2.58 -22.08 17.49
N ASN A 34 3.57 -22.60 18.23
CA ASN A 34 4.29 -21.80 19.23
C ASN A 34 4.92 -20.57 18.55
N TYR A 35 4.82 -19.41 19.19
CA TYR A 35 5.42 -18.15 18.71
C TYR A 35 6.93 -18.26 18.45
N ASP A 36 7.60 -19.25 19.07
CA ASP A 36 9.05 -19.43 19.04
C ASP A 36 9.57 -20.26 17.85
N ALA A 37 8.70 -20.88 17.05
CA ALA A 37 9.10 -21.65 15.86
C ALA A 37 8.99 -20.79 14.59
N ILE A 38 9.83 -19.74 14.50
CA ILE A 38 9.89 -18.79 13.39
C ILE A 38 10.90 -19.27 12.33
N GLU A 39 10.85 -20.53 11.90
CA GLU A 39 11.81 -21.03 10.89
C GLU A 39 11.73 -20.26 9.57
N ASP A 40 10.54 -19.75 9.24
CA ASP A 40 10.26 -19.09 7.96
C ASP A 40 10.45 -17.57 7.96
N ARG A 41 10.80 -16.96 9.11
CA ARG A 41 10.98 -15.50 9.26
C ARG A 41 9.76 -14.68 8.79
N GLU A 42 8.57 -15.28 8.89
CA GLU A 42 7.33 -14.65 8.47
C GLU A 42 6.73 -13.76 9.56
N PHE A 43 6.20 -12.61 9.16
CA PHE A 43 5.50 -11.70 10.05
C PHE A 43 4.20 -11.21 9.41
N PHE A 44 3.12 -11.14 10.20
CA PHE A 44 1.86 -10.58 9.76
C PHE A 44 1.32 -9.59 10.77
N ALA A 45 0.86 -8.44 10.28
CA ALA A 45 0.13 -7.49 11.09
C ALA A 45 -0.93 -6.74 10.28
N TYR A 46 -1.99 -6.34 10.96
CA TYR A 46 -2.88 -5.30 10.47
C TYR A 46 -2.36 -3.91 10.83
N LEU A 47 -2.31 -3.02 9.86
CA LEU A 47 -2.22 -1.57 10.07
C LEU A 47 -3.64 -1.05 10.31
N THR A 48 -3.84 -0.35 11.42
CA THR A 48 -5.11 0.28 11.75
C THR A 48 -4.92 1.74 12.11
N THR A 49 -5.88 2.56 11.69
CA THR A 49 -5.97 3.96 12.03
C THR A 49 -7.18 4.16 12.93
N LEU A 50 -6.94 4.35 14.22
CA LEU A 50 -7.99 4.57 15.21
C LEU A 50 -8.37 6.06 15.23
N GLY A 51 -9.27 6.44 14.32
CA GLY A 51 -9.75 7.81 14.19
C GLY A 51 -10.89 7.93 13.18
N GLY A 52 -11.55 9.09 13.16
CA GLY A 52 -12.65 9.36 12.23
C GLY A 52 -12.20 9.60 10.78
N GLY A 53 -10.91 9.83 10.54
CA GLY A 53 -10.31 10.24 9.26
C GLY A 53 -9.27 11.37 9.46
N LEU A 54 -8.65 11.83 8.37
CA LEU A 54 -7.76 12.99 8.37
C LEU A 54 -8.59 14.27 8.23
N VAL A 55 -8.30 15.27 9.06
CA VAL A 55 -8.86 16.62 8.97
C VAL A 55 -7.79 17.65 8.61
N ASN A 56 -8.21 18.90 8.41
CA ASN A 56 -7.30 19.98 8.06
C ASN A 56 -6.15 20.13 9.07
N GLY A 57 -4.91 20.10 8.58
CA GLY A 57 -3.69 20.21 9.36
C GLY A 57 -3.12 18.86 9.83
N ASP A 58 -3.81 17.74 9.61
CA ASP A 58 -3.30 16.45 10.02
C ASP A 58 -2.07 16.03 9.20
N GLU A 59 -1.04 15.63 9.94
CA GLU A 59 0.16 15.00 9.39
C GLU A 59 0.36 13.63 10.01
N VAL A 60 0.44 12.61 9.17
CA VAL A 60 0.68 11.21 9.53
C VAL A 60 2.02 10.80 8.95
N SER A 61 2.89 10.23 9.79
CA SER A 61 4.20 9.73 9.38
C SER A 61 4.36 8.28 9.82
N GLN A 62 4.59 7.39 8.88
CA GLN A 62 4.82 5.98 9.14
C GLN A 62 6.13 5.50 8.53
N SER A 63 6.89 4.71 9.28
CA SER A 63 8.13 4.12 8.80
C SER A 63 8.21 2.64 9.17
N PHE A 64 8.51 1.81 8.18
CA PHE A 64 8.67 0.37 8.35
C PHE A 64 10.02 -0.08 7.81
N GLU A 65 10.76 -0.83 8.61
CA GLU A 65 12.05 -1.40 8.26
C GLU A 65 11.98 -2.93 8.38
N PHE A 66 12.35 -3.64 7.31
CA PHE A 66 12.34 -5.08 7.21
C PHE A 66 13.77 -5.57 7.05
N LYS A 67 14.24 -6.30 8.06
CA LYS A 67 15.55 -6.94 8.10
C LYS A 67 15.37 -8.45 8.19
N ASN A 68 15.92 -9.18 7.22
CA ASN A 68 15.81 -10.63 7.13
C ASN A 68 14.38 -11.17 7.44
N THR A 69 13.35 -10.51 6.90
CA THR A 69 11.95 -10.74 7.26
C THR A 69 11.07 -10.88 6.03
N LYS A 70 10.20 -11.88 6.01
CA LYS A 70 9.09 -12.02 5.06
C LYS A 70 7.82 -11.48 5.69
N GLY A 71 7.59 -10.17 5.59
CA GLY A 71 6.51 -9.54 6.34
C GLY A 71 5.38 -9.03 5.44
N ALA A 72 4.14 -9.24 5.89
CA ALA A 72 2.97 -8.58 5.32
C ALA A 72 2.32 -7.65 6.34
N ILE A 73 2.18 -6.38 5.97
CA ILE A 73 1.44 -5.37 6.72
C ILE A 73 0.27 -4.94 5.84
N ARG A 74 -0.94 -5.32 6.25
CA ARG A 74 -2.16 -5.04 5.50
C ARG A 74 -2.98 -4.02 6.27
N SER A 75 -3.51 -3.03 5.59
CA SER A 75 -4.55 -2.21 6.21
C SER A 75 -5.85 -3.00 6.38
N GLN A 76 -6.52 -2.77 7.51
CA GLN A 76 -7.92 -3.17 7.73
C GLN A 76 -8.88 -1.97 7.75
N SER A 77 -8.39 -0.79 7.43
CA SER A 77 -9.11 0.47 7.56
C SER A 77 -9.10 1.23 6.25
N ASN A 78 -10.14 2.04 6.06
CA ASN A 78 -10.12 3.06 5.01
C ASN A 78 -9.72 4.40 5.64
N GLN A 79 -8.88 5.15 4.95
CA GLN A 79 -8.49 6.49 5.35
C GLN A 79 -9.49 7.48 4.78
N LYS A 80 -10.46 7.91 5.59
CA LYS A 80 -11.33 9.03 5.23
C LYS A 80 -10.51 10.31 5.22
N VAL A 81 -10.62 11.10 4.16
CA VAL A 81 -9.93 12.39 4.02
C VAL A 81 -10.98 13.49 3.91
N TYR A 82 -11.12 14.28 4.98
CA TYR A 82 -12.09 15.37 5.06
C TYR A 82 -11.54 16.68 4.49
N LYS A 83 -12.39 17.72 4.53
CA LYS A 83 -12.08 19.07 4.07
C LYS A 83 -10.78 19.62 4.66
N GLY A 84 -9.96 20.19 3.78
CA GLY A 84 -8.70 20.86 4.12
C GLY A 84 -7.45 20.07 3.74
N ASN A 85 -6.31 20.54 4.22
CA ASN A 85 -5.00 20.01 3.83
C ASN A 85 -4.57 18.90 4.80
N SER A 86 -4.25 17.72 4.30
CA SER A 86 -3.71 16.62 5.11
C SER A 86 -2.54 15.95 4.41
N LYS A 87 -1.63 15.35 5.20
CA LYS A 87 -0.40 14.74 4.70
C LYS A 87 -0.17 13.35 5.25
N LEU A 88 0.20 12.42 4.35
CA LEU A 88 0.73 11.11 4.69
C LEU A 88 2.18 10.99 4.20
N LYS A 89 3.09 10.61 5.09
CA LYS A 89 4.48 10.30 4.76
C LYS A 89 4.77 8.86 5.12
N THR A 90 5.17 8.07 4.13
CA THR A 90 5.50 6.65 4.29
C THR A 90 6.96 6.42 3.93
N LYS A 91 7.72 5.80 4.83
CA LYS A 91 9.09 5.34 4.57
C LYS A 91 9.16 3.83 4.72
N LEU A 92 9.55 3.12 3.69
CA LEU A 92 9.72 1.68 3.70
C LEU A 92 11.20 1.37 3.44
N SER A 93 11.80 0.45 4.20
CA SER A 93 13.18 -0.02 3.98
C SER A 93 13.19 -1.54 3.98
N VAL A 94 13.73 -2.15 2.93
CA VAL A 94 13.71 -3.60 2.71
C VAL A 94 15.11 -4.09 2.33
N ASP A 95 15.69 -4.97 3.13
CA ASP A 95 17.01 -5.54 2.86
C ASP A 95 17.00 -6.66 1.80
N ASN A 96 18.18 -7.14 1.43
CA ASN A 96 18.37 -8.19 0.41
C ASN A 96 17.71 -9.53 0.72
N SER A 97 17.42 -9.79 2.00
CA SER A 97 16.86 -11.06 2.49
C SER A 97 15.38 -10.96 2.82
N SER A 98 14.79 -9.78 2.63
CA SER A 98 13.42 -9.49 3.04
C SER A 98 12.45 -9.51 1.86
N VAL A 99 11.22 -9.90 2.18
CA VAL A 99 10.07 -9.82 1.28
C VAL A 99 9.01 -8.97 1.95
N LEU A 100 8.55 -7.93 1.27
CA LEU A 100 7.55 -6.99 1.77
C LEU A 100 6.21 -7.16 1.04
N VAL A 101 5.12 -7.29 1.78
CA VAL A 101 3.77 -6.96 1.28
C VAL A 101 3.22 -5.82 2.11
N PHE A 102 2.97 -4.67 1.50
CA PHE A 102 2.55 -3.47 2.23
C PHE A 102 1.39 -2.77 1.54
N HIS A 103 0.29 -2.57 2.25
CA HIS A 103 -0.85 -1.82 1.78
C HIS A 103 -1.04 -0.58 2.65
N ASN A 104 -1.11 0.60 2.04
CA ASN A 104 -1.70 1.75 2.73
C ASN A 104 -3.21 1.53 2.94
N ASP A 105 -3.76 2.26 3.90
CA ASP A 105 -5.21 2.44 4.03
C ASP A 105 -5.76 2.97 2.70
N ALA A 106 -6.81 2.36 2.17
CA ALA A 106 -7.47 2.87 0.97
C ALA A 106 -8.09 4.24 1.28
N ASN A 107 -7.78 5.24 0.46
CA ASN A 107 -8.19 6.61 0.68
C ASN A 107 -9.65 6.81 0.24
N ILE A 108 -10.44 7.51 1.05
CA ILE A 108 -11.80 7.94 0.69
C ILE A 108 -11.84 9.47 0.71
N PHE A 109 -11.96 10.09 -0.45
CA PHE A 109 -11.92 11.55 -0.58
C PHE A 109 -13.30 12.18 -0.40
N TYR A 110 -13.43 13.09 0.57
CA TYR A 110 -14.63 13.90 0.75
C TYR A 110 -14.51 15.26 0.06
N PRO A 111 -15.62 15.97 -0.19
CA PRO A 111 -15.60 17.29 -0.81
C PRO A 111 -14.67 18.30 -0.10
N ASN A 112 -13.94 19.06 -0.91
CA ASN A 112 -12.96 20.07 -0.53
C ASN A 112 -11.75 19.52 0.26
N SER A 113 -11.45 18.23 0.11
CA SER A 113 -10.20 17.65 0.62
C SER A 113 -9.01 18.00 -0.27
N ASN A 114 -7.86 18.20 0.34
CA ASN A 114 -6.56 18.34 -0.32
C ASN A 114 -5.56 17.41 0.35
N PHE A 115 -5.31 16.28 -0.31
CA PHE A 115 -4.47 15.21 0.21
C PHE A 115 -3.12 15.19 -0.45
N TYR A 116 -2.06 15.16 0.36
CA TYR A 116 -0.71 14.93 -0.11
C TYR A 116 -0.14 13.66 0.51
N SER A 117 0.22 12.68 -0.33
CA SER A 117 0.94 11.48 0.09
C SER A 117 2.33 11.45 -0.52
N GLN A 118 3.31 11.05 0.28
CA GLN A 118 4.65 10.76 -0.17
C GLN A 118 5.14 9.43 0.41
N THR A 119 5.34 8.44 -0.45
CA THR A 119 5.96 7.17 -0.13
C THR A 119 7.37 7.11 -0.71
N LYS A 120 8.34 6.76 0.14
CA LYS A 120 9.72 6.43 -0.25
C LYS A 120 10.01 4.99 0.14
N LEU A 121 10.30 4.14 -0.83
CA LEU A 121 10.75 2.77 -0.63
C LEU A 121 12.24 2.67 -0.92
N PHE A 122 13.01 2.24 0.07
CA PHE A 122 14.43 1.95 -0.02
C PHE A 122 14.60 0.43 -0.06
N ALA A 123 15.10 -0.08 -1.18
CA ALA A 123 15.33 -1.50 -1.40
C ALA A 123 16.81 -1.74 -1.70
N ASN A 124 17.33 -2.88 -1.28
CA ASN A 124 18.57 -3.37 -1.87
C ASN A 124 18.27 -4.14 -3.16
N LYS A 125 19.29 -4.40 -3.99
CA LYS A 125 19.14 -5.05 -5.30
C LYS A 125 18.23 -6.29 -5.31
N ASN A 126 18.38 -7.18 -4.33
CA ASN A 126 17.67 -8.46 -4.30
C ASN A 126 16.36 -8.42 -3.49
N ALA A 127 16.01 -7.28 -2.89
CA ALA A 127 14.79 -7.14 -2.12
C ALA A 127 13.56 -7.35 -3.01
N LYS A 128 12.54 -8.02 -2.46
CA LYS A 128 11.27 -8.28 -3.13
C LYS A 128 10.16 -7.51 -2.42
N PHE A 129 9.27 -6.89 -3.17
CA PHE A 129 8.15 -6.18 -2.57
C PHE A 129 6.89 -6.19 -3.44
N PHE A 130 5.76 -6.12 -2.76
CA PHE A 130 4.45 -5.75 -3.27
C PHE A 130 3.98 -4.56 -2.44
N TYR A 131 3.89 -3.39 -3.05
CA TYR A 131 3.36 -2.18 -2.41
C TYR A 131 2.10 -1.75 -3.14
N MET A 132 1.04 -1.43 -2.38
CA MET A 132 -0.22 -0.95 -2.93
C MET A 132 -0.64 0.35 -2.27
N ASP A 133 -1.12 1.27 -3.11
CA ASP A 133 -1.80 2.50 -2.70
C ASP A 133 -2.99 2.75 -3.63
N GLY A 134 -3.95 3.55 -3.18
CA GLY A 134 -5.16 3.81 -3.95
C GLY A 134 -6.33 4.24 -3.07
N GLY A 135 -7.52 4.19 -3.65
CA GLY A 135 -8.72 4.58 -2.95
C GLY A 135 -9.95 4.71 -3.83
N TYR A 136 -10.92 5.42 -3.27
CA TYR A 136 -12.24 5.65 -3.80
C TYR A 136 -12.51 7.14 -3.93
N ILE A 137 -13.01 7.55 -5.09
CA ILE A 137 -13.34 8.94 -5.41
C ILE A 137 -14.84 9.24 -5.36
N GLY A 138 -15.72 8.24 -5.28
CA GLY A 138 -17.16 8.42 -5.57
C GLY A 138 -18.00 9.11 -4.49
N TYR A 139 -17.52 9.33 -3.26
CA TYR A 139 -18.22 10.19 -2.28
C TYR A 139 -18.08 11.69 -2.56
N ALA A 140 -17.25 12.07 -3.54
CA ALA A 140 -17.02 13.45 -3.88
C ALA A 140 -18.21 14.02 -4.68
N ASN A 141 -19.27 14.42 -3.98
CA ASN A 141 -20.31 15.29 -4.53
C ASN A 141 -19.80 16.73 -4.84
N GLY A 142 -18.50 17.00 -4.61
CA GLY A 142 -17.83 18.27 -4.85
C GLY A 142 -16.35 18.04 -5.20
N GLU A 143 -15.60 19.13 -5.33
CA GLU A 143 -14.20 19.09 -5.78
C GLU A 143 -13.27 18.48 -4.73
N PHE A 144 -12.19 17.82 -5.15
CA PHE A 144 -11.11 17.42 -4.25
C PHE A 144 -9.78 17.35 -5.00
N SER A 145 -8.68 17.39 -4.26
CA SER A 145 -7.34 17.22 -4.80
C SER A 145 -6.58 16.13 -4.07
N ALA A 146 -5.85 15.32 -4.83
CA ALA A 146 -4.98 14.28 -4.33
C ALA A 146 -3.65 14.32 -5.09
N ASN A 147 -2.55 14.41 -4.36
CA ASN A 147 -1.19 14.37 -4.89
C ASN A 147 -0.42 13.26 -4.18
N MET A 148 -0.30 12.10 -4.83
CA MET A 148 0.31 10.91 -4.27
C MET A 148 1.62 10.62 -5.02
N ASN A 149 2.72 10.59 -4.29
CA ASN A 149 4.05 10.40 -4.86
C ASN A 149 4.67 9.11 -4.34
N PHE A 150 5.15 8.27 -5.25
CA PHE A 150 5.93 7.09 -4.92
C PHE A 150 7.34 7.21 -5.49
N ARG A 151 8.36 7.01 -4.64
CA ARG A 151 9.75 6.94 -5.05
C ARG A 151 10.40 5.65 -4.61
N LEU A 152 10.96 4.93 -5.55
CA LEU A 152 11.77 3.74 -5.30
C LEU A 152 13.25 4.10 -5.43
N TYR A 153 14.00 3.75 -4.39
CA TYR A 153 15.44 3.77 -4.38
C TYR A 153 15.96 2.34 -4.30
N VAL A 154 16.78 1.92 -5.26
CA VAL A 154 17.50 0.63 -5.21
C VAL A 154 18.98 0.90 -5.05
N ASP A 155 19.59 0.35 -4.00
CA ASP A 155 20.99 0.59 -3.63
C ASP A 155 21.35 2.10 -3.59
N GLY A 156 20.44 2.90 -3.03
CA GLY A 156 20.59 4.35 -2.89
C GLY A 156 20.31 5.18 -4.15
N LYS A 157 20.05 4.56 -5.32
CA LYS A 157 19.75 5.28 -6.57
C LYS A 157 18.25 5.27 -6.84
N ILE A 158 17.70 6.40 -7.29
CA ILE A 158 16.30 6.46 -7.71
C ILE A 158 16.09 5.63 -8.98
N THR A 159 15.18 4.66 -8.94
CA THR A 159 14.86 3.79 -10.08
C THR A 159 13.43 3.96 -10.57
N LEU A 160 12.54 4.50 -9.74
CA LEU A 160 11.17 4.83 -10.10
C LEU A 160 10.73 6.09 -9.36
N ASN A 161 10.07 6.99 -10.08
CA ASN A 161 9.38 8.15 -9.53
C ASN A 161 8.01 8.23 -10.20
N ASP A 162 6.97 7.90 -9.45
CA ASP A 162 5.59 7.96 -9.89
C ASP A 162 4.88 9.09 -9.14
N THR A 163 4.11 9.87 -9.88
CA THR A 163 3.29 10.96 -9.35
C THR A 163 1.89 10.79 -9.89
N PHE A 164 0.95 10.53 -8.99
CA PHE A 164 -0.47 10.61 -9.25
C PHE A 164 -0.97 11.97 -8.77
N PHE A 165 -1.43 12.78 -9.71
CA PHE A 165 -2.09 14.04 -9.41
C PHE A 165 -3.51 14.01 -9.96
N TYR A 166 -4.47 14.21 -9.07
CA TYR A 166 -5.86 14.29 -9.41
C TYR A 166 -6.45 15.56 -8.81
N ASN A 167 -7.00 16.41 -9.66
CA ASN A 167 -7.77 17.57 -9.24
C ASN A 167 -9.18 17.39 -9.80
N TYR A 168 -10.06 16.84 -8.97
CA TYR A 168 -11.42 16.55 -9.35
C TYR A 168 -12.25 17.82 -9.36
N ASN A 169 -12.87 18.09 -10.49
CA ASN A 169 -14.13 18.80 -10.56
C ASN A 169 -15.14 17.89 -11.27
N ARG A 170 -16.45 18.12 -11.11
CA ARG A 170 -17.51 17.28 -11.69
C ARG A 170 -17.41 17.08 -13.21
N SER A 171 -16.63 17.90 -13.92
CA SER A 171 -16.37 17.78 -15.36
C SER A 171 -15.19 16.89 -15.77
N HIS A 172 -14.40 16.34 -14.83
CA HIS A 172 -13.09 15.70 -15.13
C HIS A 172 -12.98 14.19 -14.85
N LEU A 173 -14.10 13.48 -14.59
CA LEU A 173 -14.08 12.03 -14.31
C LEU A 173 -13.47 11.17 -15.44
N ASN A 174 -13.41 11.73 -16.66
CA ASN A 174 -12.72 11.14 -17.82
C ASN A 174 -11.25 10.79 -17.53
N SER A 175 -10.58 11.49 -16.61
CA SER A 175 -9.17 11.25 -16.28
C SER A 175 -8.93 9.97 -15.47
N LEU A 176 -9.97 9.40 -14.85
CA LEU A 176 -9.99 8.05 -14.28
C LEU A 176 -10.78 7.07 -15.14
N LEU A 177 -10.90 7.35 -16.45
CA LEU A 177 -11.62 6.51 -17.40
C LEU A 177 -13.09 6.30 -17.01
N ASN A 178 -13.67 7.27 -16.30
CA ASN A 178 -15.01 7.22 -15.72
C ASN A 178 -15.23 6.19 -14.60
N HIS A 179 -14.15 5.78 -13.90
CA HIS A 179 -14.24 4.83 -12.79
C HIS A 179 -14.08 5.48 -11.41
N GLU A 180 -14.69 4.88 -10.39
CA GLU A 180 -14.69 5.42 -9.02
C GLU A 180 -13.57 4.91 -8.11
N TYR A 181 -13.06 3.71 -8.36
CA TYR A 181 -11.95 3.09 -7.62
C TYR A 181 -10.68 3.14 -8.45
N PHE A 182 -9.57 3.43 -7.79
CA PHE A 182 -8.25 3.41 -8.42
C PHE A 182 -7.20 2.83 -7.48
N TYR A 183 -6.33 1.99 -8.01
CA TYR A 183 -5.21 1.41 -7.28
C TYR A 183 -3.95 1.43 -8.14
N THR A 184 -2.82 1.68 -7.51
CA THR A 184 -1.50 1.50 -8.11
C THR A 184 -0.72 0.51 -7.27
N ILE A 185 -0.28 -0.57 -7.91
CA ILE A 185 0.57 -1.59 -7.30
C ILE A 185 1.96 -1.46 -7.90
N PHE A 186 2.96 -1.48 -7.04
CA PHE A 186 4.36 -1.54 -7.40
C PHE A 186 4.92 -2.87 -6.90
N ILE A 187 5.45 -3.67 -7.82
CA ILE A 187 5.94 -5.02 -7.55
C ILE A 187 7.37 -5.11 -8.02
N ARG A 188 8.25 -5.66 -7.18
CA ARG A 188 9.60 -6.07 -7.58
C ARG A 188 9.71 -7.57 -7.48
N GLU A 189 9.13 -8.22 -8.46
CA GLU A 189 9.15 -9.65 -8.70
C GLU A 189 8.73 -9.87 -10.15
N GLU A 190 9.27 -10.89 -10.80
CA GLU A 190 8.84 -11.24 -12.14
C GLU A 190 7.50 -11.97 -12.08
N LEU A 191 6.44 -11.33 -12.55
CA LEU A 191 5.08 -11.90 -12.64
C LEU A 191 4.54 -11.67 -14.06
N ASN A 192 3.76 -12.62 -14.57
CA ASN A 192 3.12 -12.47 -15.87
C ASN A 192 1.71 -11.91 -15.70
N LEU A 193 1.58 -10.59 -15.76
CA LEU A 193 0.33 -9.89 -15.50
C LEU A 193 -0.22 -9.27 -16.80
N PRO A 194 -1.19 -9.92 -17.47
CA PRO A 194 -1.78 -9.37 -18.67
C PRO A 194 -2.62 -8.13 -18.35
N ASN A 195 -2.73 -7.22 -19.34
CA ASN A 195 -3.70 -6.15 -19.29
C ASN A 195 -5.12 -6.74 -19.29
N ILE A 196 -6.02 -6.12 -18.53
CA ILE A 196 -7.43 -6.50 -18.48
C ILE A 196 -8.26 -5.28 -18.84
N GLN A 197 -9.24 -5.46 -19.71
CA GLN A 197 -10.20 -4.45 -20.06
C GLN A 197 -11.58 -5.10 -20.17
N THR A 198 -12.39 -4.89 -19.14
CA THR A 198 -13.80 -5.23 -19.12
C THR A 198 -14.61 -3.94 -18.93
N GLU A 199 -15.94 -4.07 -18.92
CA GLU A 199 -16.83 -2.95 -18.61
C GLU A 199 -16.58 -2.37 -17.21
N LYS A 200 -16.32 -3.24 -16.23
CA LYS A 200 -16.21 -2.87 -14.81
C LYS A 200 -14.77 -2.72 -14.29
N LEU A 201 -13.78 -3.22 -15.02
CA LEU A 201 -12.38 -3.29 -14.58
C LEU A 201 -11.44 -2.98 -15.73
N LYS A 202 -10.53 -2.04 -15.48
CA LYS A 202 -9.38 -1.76 -16.35
C LYS A 202 -8.11 -1.93 -15.53
N ALA A 203 -7.24 -2.84 -15.96
CA ALA A 203 -5.93 -3.05 -15.36
C ALA A 203 -4.85 -2.98 -16.44
N TYR A 204 -3.87 -2.10 -16.23
CA TYR A 204 -2.75 -1.90 -17.13
C TYR A 204 -1.44 -2.21 -16.42
N THR A 205 -0.67 -3.11 -17.00
CA THR A 205 0.66 -3.52 -16.52
C THR A 205 1.74 -2.79 -17.31
N SER A 206 2.74 -2.27 -16.62
CA SER A 206 3.95 -1.69 -17.19
C SER A 206 5.18 -2.27 -16.51
N ILE A 207 6.23 -2.53 -17.28
CA ILE A 207 7.50 -3.07 -16.78
C ILE A 207 8.58 -2.00 -16.91
N MET A 208 9.27 -1.69 -15.82
CA MET A 208 10.36 -0.72 -15.74
C MET A 208 11.57 -1.35 -15.05
N GLY A 209 12.49 -1.88 -15.85
CA GLY A 209 13.59 -2.70 -15.35
C GLY A 209 13.04 -3.96 -14.68
N GLU A 210 13.41 -4.19 -13.42
CA GLU A 210 12.95 -5.33 -12.61
C GLU A 210 11.67 -5.04 -11.82
N ASN A 211 11.01 -3.91 -12.09
CA ASN A 211 9.81 -3.49 -11.36
C ASN A 211 8.59 -3.53 -12.30
N ILE A 212 7.49 -4.05 -11.80
CA ILE A 212 6.19 -4.06 -12.45
C ILE A 212 5.31 -3.02 -11.77
N ILE A 213 4.65 -2.19 -12.56
CA ILE A 213 3.61 -1.26 -12.10
C ILE A 213 2.28 -1.74 -12.68
N VAL A 214 1.27 -1.90 -11.82
CA VAL A 214 -0.09 -2.22 -12.23
C VAL A 214 -1.01 -1.08 -11.81
N ARG A 215 -1.69 -0.47 -12.77
CA ARG A 215 -2.72 0.54 -12.53
C ARG A 215 -4.09 -0.06 -12.76
N ILE A 216 -4.95 0.06 -11.76
CA ILE A 216 -6.28 -0.54 -11.75
C ILE A 216 -7.29 0.60 -11.60
N ALA A 217 -8.33 0.56 -12.43
CA ALA A 217 -9.51 1.40 -12.33
C ALA A 217 -10.75 0.50 -12.36
N SER A 218 -11.71 0.73 -11.46
CA SER A 218 -12.91 -0.11 -11.32
C SER A 218 -14.11 0.70 -10.85
N ASP A 219 -15.31 0.30 -11.26
CA ASP A 219 -16.58 0.79 -10.70
C ASP A 219 -17.05 -0.08 -9.54
N ASP A 220 -16.41 -1.22 -9.37
CA ASP A 220 -16.77 -2.25 -8.41
C ASP A 220 -15.54 -2.60 -7.56
N ASN A 221 -15.62 -2.29 -6.27
CA ASN A 221 -14.54 -2.54 -5.33
C ASN A 221 -14.21 -4.03 -5.23
N ASP A 222 -15.21 -4.90 -5.23
CA ASP A 222 -15.01 -6.33 -4.99
C ASP A 222 -14.31 -6.97 -6.19
N ILE A 223 -14.64 -6.52 -7.41
CA ILE A 223 -13.93 -6.93 -8.63
C ILE A 223 -12.46 -6.45 -8.59
N ALA A 224 -12.22 -5.19 -8.20
CA ALA A 224 -10.86 -4.64 -8.10
C ALA A 224 -10.03 -5.42 -7.07
N ILE A 225 -10.55 -5.55 -5.85
CA ILE A 225 -9.89 -6.26 -4.75
C ILE A 225 -9.68 -7.74 -5.12
N GLY A 226 -10.66 -8.40 -5.74
CA GLY A 226 -10.49 -9.78 -6.20
C GLY A 226 -9.32 -9.96 -7.18
N TYR A 227 -9.15 -9.03 -8.12
CA TYR A 227 -8.00 -9.03 -9.02
C TYR A 227 -6.67 -8.73 -8.30
N ILE A 228 -6.66 -7.76 -7.38
CA ILE A 228 -5.50 -7.41 -6.54
C ILE A 228 -5.06 -8.62 -5.70
N GLU A 229 -6.00 -9.30 -5.06
CA GLU A 229 -5.76 -10.50 -4.25
C GLU A 229 -5.17 -11.63 -5.08
N ARG A 230 -5.59 -11.79 -6.35
CA ARG A 230 -4.99 -12.75 -7.28
C ARG A 230 -3.52 -12.43 -7.54
N ILE A 231 -3.19 -11.18 -7.88
CA ILE A 231 -1.79 -10.76 -8.12
C ILE A 231 -0.95 -10.98 -6.85
N LYS A 232 -1.49 -10.58 -5.69
CA LYS A 232 -0.82 -10.76 -4.40
C LYS A 232 -0.58 -12.23 -4.09
N LYS A 233 -1.53 -13.11 -4.39
CA LYS A 233 -1.37 -14.56 -4.21
C LYS A 233 -0.24 -15.11 -5.08
N GLU A 234 -0.14 -14.71 -6.34
CA GLU A 234 0.97 -15.08 -7.22
C GLU A 234 2.32 -14.60 -6.66
N PHE A 235 2.39 -13.36 -6.17
CA PHE A 235 3.58 -12.81 -5.52
C PHE A 235 3.99 -13.61 -4.28
N LEU A 236 3.04 -13.91 -3.39
CA LEU A 236 3.28 -14.70 -2.16
C LEU A 236 3.75 -16.13 -2.48
N GLN A 237 3.16 -16.77 -3.49
CA GLN A 237 3.56 -18.11 -3.94
C GLN A 237 4.99 -18.12 -4.47
N LYS A 238 5.36 -17.17 -5.34
CA LYS A 238 6.73 -17.07 -5.88
C LYS A 238 7.77 -16.83 -4.79
N ASN A 239 7.39 -16.14 -3.72
CA ASN A 239 8.26 -15.81 -2.58
C ASN A 239 8.16 -16.80 -1.40
N LYS A 240 7.47 -17.93 -1.57
CA LYS A 240 7.31 -18.98 -0.54
C LYS A 240 6.86 -18.37 0.80
N MET A 241 5.78 -17.58 0.76
CA MET A 241 5.14 -17.01 1.94
C MET A 241 3.84 -17.76 2.25
N THR A 242 3.66 -18.20 3.50
CA THR A 242 2.50 -19.00 3.94
C THR A 242 1.27 -18.18 4.33
N LEU A 243 1.33 -16.85 4.22
CA LEU A 243 0.28 -15.86 4.56
C LEU A 243 -1.00 -15.90 3.68
N ILE A 244 -1.33 -17.07 3.14
CA ILE A 244 -2.35 -17.29 2.12
C ILE A 244 -3.78 -17.31 2.70
N SER A 245 -3.98 -17.46 4.02
CA SER A 245 -5.31 -17.77 4.59
C SER A 245 -5.93 -16.74 5.54
N ALA A 246 -5.31 -15.58 5.77
CA ALA A 246 -5.95 -14.50 6.55
C ALA A 246 -6.69 -13.53 5.63
N SER A 247 -7.83 -13.97 5.10
CA SER A 247 -8.88 -13.16 4.46
C SER A 247 -10.19 -13.92 4.56
#